data_AF-W0DYA4-F1
#
_entry.id   AF-W0DYA4-F1
#
_cell.length_a   1.000
_cell.length_b   1.000
_cell.length_c   1.000
_cell.angle_alpha   90.00
_cell.angle_beta   90.00
_cell.angle_gamma   90.00
#
_symmetry.space_group_name_H-M   'P 1'
#
loop_
_entity.id
_entity.type
_entity.pdbx_description
1 polymer ?
#
loop_
_entity_poly.entity_id
_entity_poly.type
_entity_poly.pdbx_seq_one_letter_code
_entity_poly.pdbx_strand_id
1 'polypeptide(L)'
;MTLPDILTFLGLLIAAYGATQDYIRLKFRLASKFLLIALLVSFLLLYVSTWQALEDVLKETCSISCYMHGFLWESRHFILVTLNLVLLWWLYRSLKLRGTNVKQFTDLVKELKSESNQVMLAKLINENVPTLLDLWFGETKRNQLDAEFVRELFDLTVDDKRFAQSVQKNNEQLGIEILKILAKKDVFATEFSNAFLISALKDPHSYVYSKLVEGRTSEITDLLLKHQHYEKFDLGLNLCWAILELVEENSTLMAQRFYEGQEPETFKTINGLISTLARLDPIQAHLSNLPYYIQKEWLKFVRLDSEEDETIAFELMVRFYDAIADLQARAKGEALRFDYLNYIYSTLPNDEMISRAKAIRLGCPYINLIFNERNTGFIENSFKQFKELFESYEYTLDRNKENLKQMFLVLLDKQRGRGDCEDWIHLTNSGNKKKNETWDQMIAFLNNGNKHG
;
A
#
# COMPACT_ATOMS: atom_id res chain seq x y z
N MET A 1 -44.84 3.08 39.86
CA MET A 1 -43.97 3.56 38.76
C MET A 1 -44.78 3.44 37.47
N THR A 2 -45.10 4.58 36.86
CA THR A 2 -45.92 4.62 35.64
C THR A 2 -45.05 4.41 34.40
N LEU A 3 -45.64 4.01 33.26
CA LEU A 3 -44.90 3.83 32.00
C LEU A 3 -44.06 5.08 31.59
N PRO A 4 -44.55 6.32 31.77
CA PRO A 4 -43.74 7.54 31.58
C PRO A 4 -42.50 7.61 32.47
N ASP A 5 -42.58 7.19 33.74
CA ASP A 5 -41.43 7.15 34.64
C ASP A 5 -40.38 6.17 34.10
N ILE A 6 -40.81 4.97 33.69
CA ILE A 6 -39.92 3.93 33.13
C ILE A 6 -39.22 4.44 31.87
N LEU A 7 -39.94 5.09 30.96
CA LEU A 7 -39.37 5.65 29.72
C LEU A 7 -38.41 6.82 30.01
N THR A 8 -38.70 7.65 31.00
CA THR A 8 -37.83 8.77 31.40
C THR A 8 -36.52 8.24 31.99
N PHE A 9 -36.59 7.24 32.89
CA PHE A 9 -35.40 6.62 33.46
C PHE A 9 -34.58 5.86 32.40
N LEU A 10 -35.23 5.16 31.47
CA LEU A 10 -34.53 4.47 30.37
C LEU A 10 -33.81 5.48 29.46
N GLY A 11 -34.46 6.61 29.13
CA GLY A 11 -33.86 7.70 28.36
C GLY A 11 -32.66 8.34 29.06
N LEU A 12 -32.76 8.57 30.37
CA LEU A 12 -31.66 9.06 31.21
C LEU A 12 -30.49 8.06 31.26
N LEU A 13 -30.78 6.76 31.34
CA LEU A 13 -29.78 5.71 31.44
C LEU A 13 -29.05 5.50 30.11
N ILE A 14 -29.76 5.58 28.98
CA ILE A 14 -29.18 5.58 27.63
C ILE A 14 -28.36 6.85 27.39
N ALA A 15 -28.84 8.02 27.82
CA ALA A 15 -28.09 9.27 27.72
C ALA A 15 -26.84 9.26 28.60
N ALA A 16 -26.92 8.72 29.82
CA ALA A 16 -25.78 8.56 30.73
C ALA A 16 -24.76 7.57 30.19
N TYR A 17 -25.20 6.43 29.63
CA TYR A 17 -24.33 5.43 28.99
C TYR A 17 -23.68 5.97 27.71
N GLY A 18 -24.43 6.71 26.88
CA GLY A 18 -23.88 7.42 25.72
C GLY A 18 -22.88 8.50 26.13
N ALA A 19 -23.15 9.18 27.25
CA ALA A 19 -22.26 10.16 27.84
C ALA A 19 -21.08 9.55 28.60
N THR A 20 -20.91 8.23 28.71
CA THR A 20 -19.70 7.60 29.28
C THR A 20 -18.77 7.02 28.21
N GLN A 21 -19.23 6.87 26.97
CA GLN A 21 -18.35 6.48 25.87
C GLN A 21 -17.63 7.71 25.30
N ASP A 22 -16.31 7.77 25.47
CA ASP A 22 -15.49 8.92 25.03
C ASP A 22 -15.63 9.24 23.55
N TYR A 23 -15.78 8.22 22.71
CA TYR A 23 -16.04 8.39 21.28
C TYR A 23 -17.40 9.06 20.99
N ILE A 24 -18.44 8.74 21.77
CA ILE A 24 -19.76 9.36 21.61
C ILE A 24 -19.71 10.82 22.07
N ARG A 25 -19.04 11.12 23.21
CA ARG A 25 -18.79 12.51 23.67
C ARG A 25 -18.10 13.34 22.61
N LEU A 26 -17.08 12.76 21.97
CA LEU A 26 -16.35 13.39 20.88
C LEU A 26 -17.29 13.75 19.71
N LYS A 27 -18.14 12.81 19.28
CA LYS A 27 -19.10 13.05 18.19
C LYS A 27 -20.18 14.07 18.53
N PHE A 28 -20.59 14.21 19.79
CA PHE A 28 -21.52 15.25 20.22
C PHE A 28 -21.02 16.67 19.93
N ARG A 29 -19.70 16.87 19.75
CA ARG A 29 -19.12 18.15 19.32
C ARG A 29 -19.48 18.51 17.87
N LEU A 30 -19.86 17.53 17.04
CA LEU A 30 -20.36 17.73 15.67
C LEU A 30 -21.83 18.15 15.64
N ALA A 31 -22.56 17.98 16.75
CA ALA A 31 -23.96 18.36 16.84
C ALA A 31 -24.10 19.89 16.95
N SER A 32 -25.19 20.42 16.41
CA SER A 32 -25.50 21.84 16.58
C SER A 32 -25.74 22.16 18.05
N LYS A 33 -25.09 23.22 18.57
CA LYS A 33 -25.35 23.74 19.92
C LYS A 33 -26.83 24.01 20.16
N PHE A 34 -27.55 24.45 19.12
CA PHE A 34 -28.99 24.66 19.19
C PHE A 34 -29.76 23.37 19.45
N LEU A 35 -29.43 22.27 18.78
CA LEU A 35 -30.10 20.97 18.98
C LEU A 35 -29.83 20.40 20.38
N LEU A 36 -28.61 20.57 20.88
CA LEU A 36 -28.23 20.20 22.24
C LEU A 36 -29.05 20.99 23.28
N ILE A 37 -29.16 22.31 23.11
CA ILE A 37 -29.95 23.17 23.99
C ILE A 37 -31.43 22.79 23.90
N ALA A 38 -31.97 22.58 22.70
CA ALA A 38 -33.37 22.20 22.50
C ALA A 38 -33.69 20.86 23.19
N LEU A 39 -32.79 19.88 23.12
CA LEU A 39 -32.93 18.60 23.79
C LEU A 39 -32.87 18.73 25.32
N LEU A 40 -31.97 19.56 25.85
CA LEU A 40 -31.89 19.83 27.28
C LEU A 40 -33.15 20.53 27.80
N VAL A 41 -33.66 21.51 27.05
CA VAL A 41 -34.90 22.21 27.37
C VAL A 41 -36.10 21.25 27.30
N SER A 42 -36.17 20.35 26.31
CA SER A 42 -37.26 19.38 26.22
C SER A 42 -37.22 18.32 27.31
N PHE A 43 -36.03 17.90 27.77
CA PHE A 43 -35.91 17.07 28.98
C PHE A 43 -36.32 17.81 30.24
N LEU A 44 -35.94 19.09 30.37
CA LEU A 44 -36.38 19.93 31.49
C LEU A 44 -37.91 20.08 31.50
N LEU A 45 -38.52 20.32 30.34
CA LEU A 45 -39.99 20.39 30.21
C LEU A 45 -40.65 19.06 30.55
N LEU A 46 -40.07 17.94 30.12
CA LEU A 46 -40.56 16.61 30.49
C LEU A 46 -40.49 16.42 32.02
N TYR A 47 -39.38 16.79 32.66
CA TYR A 47 -39.23 16.71 34.10
C TYR A 47 -40.20 17.64 34.86
N VAL A 48 -40.34 18.89 34.43
CA VAL A 48 -41.27 19.84 35.04
C VAL A 48 -42.73 19.40 34.84
N SER A 49 -43.04 18.71 33.74
CA SER A 49 -44.40 18.18 33.48
C SER A 49 -44.85 17.05 34.41
N THR A 50 -43.94 16.48 35.21
CA THR A 50 -44.28 15.47 36.23
C THR A 50 -44.62 16.09 37.59
N TRP A 51 -44.45 17.42 37.75
CA TRP A 51 -44.71 18.09 39.01
C TRP A 51 -46.20 18.32 39.23
N GLN A 52 -46.76 17.70 40.27
CA GLN A 52 -48.17 17.85 40.65
C GLN A 52 -48.55 19.31 40.90
N ALA A 53 -47.69 20.10 41.56
CA ALA A 53 -47.95 21.50 41.85
C ALA A 53 -48.15 22.37 40.61
N LEU A 54 -47.53 22.01 39.49
CA LEU A 54 -47.72 22.71 38.22
C LEU A 54 -49.11 22.44 37.62
N GLU A 55 -49.62 21.23 37.79
CA GLU A 55 -50.99 20.86 37.43
C GLU A 55 -51.99 21.72 38.18
N ASP A 56 -51.78 21.86 39.48
CA ASP A 56 -52.69 22.59 40.37
C ASP A 56 -52.73 24.09 40.02
N VAL A 57 -51.56 24.69 39.79
CA VAL A 57 -51.44 26.11 39.37
C VAL A 57 -52.08 26.36 37.99
N LEU A 58 -51.92 25.44 37.04
CA LEU A 58 -52.52 25.56 35.70
C LEU A 58 -54.04 25.36 35.72
N LYS A 59 -54.55 24.50 36.60
CA LYS A 59 -55.99 24.32 36.83
C LYS A 59 -56.63 25.56 37.43
N GLU A 60 -55.96 26.24 38.35
CA GLU A 60 -56.47 27.47 38.99
C GLU A 60 -56.54 28.67 38.03
N THR A 61 -55.72 28.68 36.98
CA THR A 61 -55.60 29.84 36.06
C THR A 61 -56.41 29.74 34.77
N CYS A 62 -56.96 28.56 34.42
CA CYS A 62 -57.56 28.33 33.10
C CYS A 62 -59.11 28.31 33.14
N SER A 63 -59.74 29.46 32.88
CA SER A 63 -61.21 29.61 32.89
C SER A 63 -61.90 29.31 31.54
N ILE A 64 -61.15 29.09 30.46
CA ILE A 64 -61.73 28.89 29.12
C ILE A 64 -61.04 27.70 28.42
N SER A 65 -61.75 26.55 28.39
CA SER A 65 -61.47 25.27 27.72
C SER A 65 -61.00 24.08 28.60
N CYS A 66 -61.78 23.72 29.62
CA CYS A 66 -61.57 22.49 30.41
C CYS A 66 -61.42 21.20 29.56
N TYR A 67 -62.09 21.11 28.40
CA TYR A 67 -61.99 19.95 27.51
C TYR A 67 -60.63 19.83 26.80
N MET A 68 -60.08 20.94 26.31
CA MET A 68 -58.75 20.94 25.68
C MET A 68 -57.65 20.82 26.74
N HIS A 69 -57.88 21.37 27.94
CA HIS A 69 -56.95 21.23 29.06
C HIS A 69 -56.79 19.77 29.50
N GLY A 70 -57.88 19.02 29.66
CA GLY A 70 -57.82 17.59 30.01
C GLY A 70 -57.06 16.78 28.96
N PHE A 71 -57.41 16.94 27.69
CA PHE A 71 -56.74 16.25 26.59
C PHE A 71 -55.25 16.60 26.46
N LEU A 72 -54.89 17.89 26.53
CA LEU A 72 -53.50 18.34 26.44
C LEU A 72 -52.69 17.91 27.66
N TRP A 73 -53.29 17.93 28.85
CA TRP A 73 -52.64 17.47 30.06
C TRP A 73 -52.37 15.97 30.00
N GLU A 74 -53.37 15.16 29.68
CA GLU A 74 -53.21 13.71 29.52
C GLU A 74 -52.23 13.34 28.40
N SER A 75 -52.20 14.12 27.32
CA SER A 75 -51.31 13.90 26.17
C SER A 75 -49.91 14.50 26.34
N ARG A 76 -49.63 15.26 27.41
CA ARG A 76 -48.37 16.03 27.56
C ARG A 76 -47.13 15.14 27.50
N HIS A 77 -47.19 13.99 28.18
CA HIS A 77 -46.07 13.05 28.22
C HIS A 77 -45.85 12.43 26.84
N PHE A 78 -46.92 12.11 26.12
CA PHE A 78 -46.81 11.60 24.75
C PHE A 78 -46.15 12.66 23.83
N ILE A 79 -46.63 13.91 23.86
CA ILE A 79 -46.08 15.00 23.04
C ILE A 79 -44.60 15.24 23.36
N LEU A 80 -44.25 15.36 24.64
CA LEU A 80 -42.88 15.65 25.08
C LEU A 80 -41.94 14.46 24.82
N VAL A 81 -42.40 13.23 24.98
CA VAL A 81 -41.61 12.04 24.63
C VAL A 81 -41.40 11.97 23.11
N THR A 82 -42.44 12.20 22.30
CA THR A 82 -42.29 12.25 20.84
C THR A 82 -41.32 13.36 20.40
N LEU A 83 -41.40 14.55 21.00
CA LEU A 83 -40.48 15.65 20.74
C LEU A 83 -39.03 15.26 21.10
N ASN A 84 -38.82 14.65 22.27
CA ASN A 84 -37.50 14.15 22.68
C ASN A 84 -36.96 13.08 21.72
N LEU A 85 -37.79 12.13 21.27
CA LEU A 85 -37.40 11.12 20.30
C LEU A 85 -37.01 11.74 18.95
N VAL A 86 -37.77 12.73 18.47
CA VAL A 86 -37.44 13.48 17.25
C VAL A 86 -36.12 14.23 17.44
N LEU A 87 -35.95 14.99 18.52
CA LEU A 87 -34.71 15.72 18.79
C LEU A 87 -33.50 14.80 18.92
N LEU A 88 -33.63 13.64 19.58
CA LEU A 88 -32.60 12.61 19.64
C LEU A 88 -32.28 12.05 18.26
N TRP A 89 -33.28 11.80 17.42
CA TRP A 89 -33.06 11.36 16.04
C TRP A 89 -32.31 12.41 15.22
N TRP A 90 -32.71 13.69 15.30
CA TRP A 90 -32.01 14.80 14.64
C TRP A 90 -30.58 14.95 15.13
N LEU A 91 -30.38 14.84 16.44
CA LEU A 91 -29.07 14.91 17.06
C LEU A 91 -28.19 13.75 16.59
N TYR A 92 -28.69 12.50 16.65
CA TYR A 92 -27.99 11.33 16.14
C TYR A 92 -27.59 11.50 14.67
N ARG A 93 -28.49 12.07 13.86
CA ARG A 93 -28.22 12.38 12.45
C ARG A 93 -27.12 13.44 12.27
N SER A 94 -26.96 14.37 13.21
CA SER A 94 -25.93 15.43 13.20
C SER A 94 -24.55 14.96 13.68
N LEU A 95 -24.45 13.75 14.24
CA LEU A 95 -23.19 13.14 14.65
C LEU A 95 -22.34 12.63 13.47
N LYS A 96 -22.84 12.72 12.23
CA LYS A 96 -22.11 12.41 11.00
C LYS A 96 -21.77 13.70 10.25
N LEU A 97 -20.73 13.66 9.45
CA LEU A 97 -20.32 14.73 8.55
C LEU A 97 -21.46 15.07 7.57
N ARG A 98 -21.65 16.36 7.34
CA ARG A 98 -22.61 17.00 6.43
C ARG A 98 -22.03 18.33 5.99
N GLY A 99 -22.53 18.89 4.89
CA GLY A 99 -22.15 20.24 4.45
C GLY A 99 -22.27 21.31 5.55
N THR A 100 -23.24 21.18 6.45
CA THR A 100 -23.49 22.16 7.53
C THR A 100 -22.54 22.08 8.73
N ASN A 101 -21.81 20.98 8.92
CA ASN A 101 -20.93 20.77 10.08
C ASN A 101 -19.46 20.45 9.71
N VAL A 102 -19.08 20.72 8.46
CA VAL A 102 -17.73 20.46 7.94
C VAL A 102 -16.64 21.16 8.74
N LYS A 103 -16.87 22.41 9.17
CA LYS A 103 -15.89 23.16 9.98
C LYS A 103 -15.64 22.47 11.33
N GLN A 104 -16.72 22.11 12.05
CA GLN A 104 -16.60 21.41 13.34
C GLN A 104 -15.91 20.06 13.18
N PHE A 105 -16.18 19.36 12.07
CA PHE A 105 -15.50 18.10 11.76
C PHE A 105 -13.99 18.30 11.54
N THR A 106 -13.60 19.34 10.82
CA THR A 106 -12.19 19.62 10.51
C THR A 106 -11.41 20.06 11.74
N ASP A 107 -11.99 20.93 12.57
CA ASP A 107 -11.41 21.33 13.85
C ASP A 107 -11.18 20.10 14.75
N LEU A 108 -12.15 19.17 14.76
CA LEU A 108 -12.05 17.93 15.52
C LEU A 108 -10.96 16.99 14.99
N VAL A 109 -10.80 16.89 13.67
CA VAL A 109 -9.70 16.13 13.05
C VAL A 109 -8.34 16.72 13.42
N LYS A 110 -8.19 18.05 13.38
CA LYS A 110 -6.95 18.76 13.77
C LYS A 110 -6.59 18.51 15.24
N GLU A 111 -7.58 18.61 16.12
CA GLU A 111 -7.42 18.33 17.56
C GLU A 111 -6.94 16.89 17.78
N LEU A 112 -7.65 15.91 17.21
CA LEU A 112 -7.29 14.49 17.35
C LEU A 112 -5.89 14.16 16.81
N LYS A 113 -5.46 14.83 15.73
CA LYS A 113 -4.10 14.70 15.19
C LYS A 113 -3.07 15.29 16.14
N SER A 114 -3.35 16.46 16.72
CA SER A 114 -2.46 17.12 17.70
C SER A 114 -2.30 16.31 18.99
N GLU A 115 -3.38 15.65 19.44
CA GLU A 115 -3.39 14.80 20.63
C GLU A 115 -2.87 13.36 20.37
N SER A 116 -2.49 13.05 19.12
CA SER A 116 -2.08 11.70 18.70
C SER A 116 -3.12 10.59 18.99
N ASN A 117 -4.42 10.93 19.06
CA ASN A 117 -5.50 10.00 19.35
C ASN A 117 -6.00 9.27 18.08
N GLN A 118 -5.11 8.44 17.54
CA GLN A 118 -5.25 7.80 16.23
C GLN A 118 -6.44 6.83 16.12
N VAL A 119 -6.80 6.16 17.22
CA VAL A 119 -7.92 5.20 17.24
C VAL A 119 -9.26 5.93 17.02
N MET A 120 -9.48 7.06 17.70
CA MET A 120 -10.70 7.85 17.54
C MET A 120 -10.73 8.55 16.18
N LEU A 121 -9.59 9.05 15.70
CA LEU A 121 -9.46 9.65 14.38
C LEU A 121 -9.85 8.67 13.27
N ALA A 122 -9.28 7.46 13.27
CA ALA A 122 -9.61 6.43 12.29
C ALA A 122 -11.10 6.07 12.31
N LYS A 123 -11.69 5.92 13.50
CA LYS A 123 -13.12 5.61 13.63
C LYS A 123 -14.02 6.74 13.10
N LEU A 124 -13.66 8.00 13.40
CA LEU A 124 -14.36 9.18 12.93
C LEU A 124 -14.30 9.31 11.40
N ILE A 125 -13.14 9.08 10.80
CA ILE A 125 -12.95 9.12 9.34
C ILE A 125 -13.73 7.99 8.68
N ASN A 126 -13.57 6.75 9.15
CA ASN A 126 -14.22 5.54 8.61
C ASN A 126 -15.75 5.68 8.49
N GLU A 127 -16.41 6.24 9.51
CA GLU A 127 -17.86 6.43 9.51
C GLU A 127 -18.36 7.49 8.50
N ASN A 128 -17.45 8.35 8.04
CA ASN A 128 -17.78 9.51 7.22
C ASN A 128 -17.15 9.47 5.83
N VAL A 129 -16.38 8.44 5.48
CA VAL A 129 -15.70 8.35 4.17
C VAL A 129 -16.64 8.54 2.99
N PRO A 130 -17.84 7.93 2.89
CA PRO A 130 -18.72 8.18 1.75
C PRO A 130 -19.09 9.67 1.61
N THR A 131 -19.24 10.38 2.74
CA THR A 131 -19.55 11.82 2.73
C THR A 131 -18.32 12.67 2.47
N LEU A 132 -17.14 12.28 2.98
CA LEU A 132 -15.87 12.92 2.65
C LEU A 132 -15.59 12.80 1.15
N LEU A 133 -15.76 11.61 0.58
CA LEU A 133 -15.63 11.37 -0.86
C LEU A 133 -16.65 12.19 -1.67
N ASP A 134 -17.91 12.28 -1.24
CA ASP A 134 -18.91 13.13 -1.89
C ASP A 134 -18.57 14.63 -1.80
N LEU A 135 -18.03 15.09 -0.66
CA LEU A 135 -17.59 16.48 -0.48
C LEU A 135 -16.32 16.79 -1.30
N TRP A 136 -15.39 15.85 -1.41
CA TRP A 136 -14.15 15.99 -2.16
C TRP A 136 -14.39 15.92 -3.68
N PHE A 137 -15.29 15.04 -4.12
CA PHE A 137 -15.35 14.62 -5.52
C PHE A 137 -16.73 14.77 -6.19
N GLY A 138 -17.78 15.12 -5.43
CA GLY A 138 -19.12 15.38 -5.96
C GLY A 138 -19.21 16.76 -6.63
N GLU A 139 -19.75 16.81 -7.85
CA GLU A 139 -19.97 18.07 -8.60
C GLU A 139 -20.97 19.00 -7.92
N THR A 140 -21.90 18.44 -7.13
CA THR A 140 -23.07 19.15 -6.58
C THR A 140 -22.78 20.00 -5.34
N LYS A 141 -21.59 19.90 -4.72
CA LYS A 141 -21.26 20.63 -3.46
C LYS A 141 -20.03 21.53 -3.51
N ARG A 142 -19.24 21.51 -4.59
CA ARG A 142 -18.08 22.42 -4.76
C ARG A 142 -18.46 23.90 -4.70
N ASN A 143 -19.71 24.25 -5.01
CA ASN A 143 -20.17 25.64 -4.98
C ASN A 143 -20.35 26.23 -3.57
N GLN A 144 -20.09 25.48 -2.49
CA GLN A 144 -20.26 25.95 -1.10
C GLN A 144 -19.02 25.79 -0.20
N LEU A 145 -17.98 25.08 -0.65
CA LEU A 145 -16.78 24.82 0.16
C LEU A 145 -15.54 25.21 -0.63
N ASP A 146 -14.62 25.92 0.03
CA ASP A 146 -13.35 26.35 -0.53
C ASP A 146 -12.50 25.14 -0.95
N ALA A 147 -11.95 25.17 -2.16
CA ALA A 147 -11.14 24.07 -2.70
C ALA A 147 -9.86 23.84 -1.90
N GLU A 148 -9.29 24.89 -1.31
CA GLU A 148 -8.12 24.81 -0.43
C GLU A 148 -8.46 24.08 0.88
N PHE A 149 -9.65 24.36 1.42
CA PHE A 149 -10.19 23.72 2.62
C PHE A 149 -10.49 22.22 2.40
N VAL A 150 -11.03 21.88 1.23
CA VAL A 150 -11.31 20.49 0.82
C VAL A 150 -10.02 19.68 0.71
N ARG A 151 -8.94 20.30 0.20
CA ARG A 151 -7.61 19.71 0.14
C ARG A 151 -6.98 19.55 1.51
N GLU A 152 -7.06 20.57 2.38
CA GLU A 152 -6.57 20.48 3.75
C GLU A 152 -7.24 19.33 4.51
N LEU A 153 -8.56 19.16 4.37
CA LEU A 153 -9.29 18.05 4.99
C LEU A 153 -8.83 16.69 4.47
N PHE A 154 -8.49 16.57 3.19
CA PHE A 154 -7.96 15.35 2.59
C PHE A 154 -6.55 15.03 3.12
N ASP A 155 -5.64 16.01 3.13
CA ASP A 155 -4.29 15.86 3.69
C ASP A 155 -4.32 15.55 5.20
N LEU A 156 -5.33 16.04 5.92
CA LEU A 156 -5.53 15.77 7.34
C LEU A 156 -6.13 14.39 7.65
N THR A 157 -6.82 13.76 6.69
CA THR A 157 -7.61 12.54 6.95
C THR A 157 -7.17 11.32 6.16
N VAL A 158 -6.56 11.47 4.98
CA VAL A 158 -6.23 10.36 4.08
C VAL A 158 -4.72 10.19 3.93
N ASP A 159 -3.96 11.29 3.81
CA ASP A 159 -2.49 11.24 3.64
C ASP A 159 -1.76 11.05 4.98
N ASP A 160 -2.10 9.95 5.67
CA ASP A 160 -1.43 9.49 6.89
C ASP A 160 -1.13 7.98 6.77
N LYS A 161 0.14 7.61 6.91
CA LYS A 161 0.60 6.21 6.84
C LYS A 161 -0.13 5.28 7.81
N ARG A 162 -0.46 5.75 9.03
CA ARG A 162 -1.17 4.96 10.05
C ARG A 162 -2.63 4.79 9.69
N PHE A 163 -3.25 5.80 9.09
CA PHE A 163 -4.61 5.68 8.56
C PHE A 163 -4.66 4.64 7.44
N ALA A 164 -3.74 4.71 6.47
CA ALA A 164 -3.64 3.73 5.39
C ALA A 164 -3.48 2.29 5.90
N GLN A 165 -2.58 2.08 6.87
CA GLN A 165 -2.38 0.78 7.53
C GLN A 165 -3.63 0.31 8.30
N SER A 166 -4.30 1.21 9.01
CA SER A 166 -5.54 0.90 9.75
C SER A 166 -6.70 0.56 8.81
N VAL A 167 -6.81 1.26 7.68
CA VAL A 167 -7.83 0.99 6.65
C VAL A 167 -7.56 -0.36 5.99
N GLN A 168 -6.31 -0.66 5.61
CA GLN A 168 -5.97 -1.99 5.08
C GLN A 168 -6.36 -3.10 6.05
N LYS A 169 -5.99 -2.97 7.33
CA LYS A 169 -6.22 -4.01 8.34
C LYS A 169 -7.70 -4.21 8.68
N ASN A 170 -8.47 -3.13 8.79
CA ASN A 170 -9.82 -3.17 9.37
C ASN A 170 -10.94 -3.02 8.34
N ASN A 171 -10.66 -2.45 7.17
CA ASN A 171 -11.65 -2.15 6.14
C ASN A 171 -11.01 -1.97 4.76
N GLU A 172 -10.37 -3.02 4.23
CA GLU A 172 -9.63 -2.95 2.97
C GLU A 172 -10.49 -2.43 1.79
N GLN A 173 -11.77 -2.79 1.75
CA GLN A 173 -12.73 -2.33 0.73
C GLN A 173 -12.81 -0.80 0.68
N LEU A 174 -12.73 -0.14 1.83
CA LEU A 174 -12.72 1.31 1.91
C LEU A 174 -11.48 1.91 1.25
N GLY A 175 -10.31 1.30 1.48
CA GLY A 175 -9.07 1.73 0.86
C GLY A 175 -9.09 1.53 -0.66
N ILE A 176 -9.70 0.44 -1.14
CA ILE A 176 -9.93 0.21 -2.58
C ILE A 176 -10.82 1.30 -3.18
N GLU A 177 -11.91 1.68 -2.51
CA GLU A 177 -12.78 2.77 -2.99
C GLU A 177 -12.04 4.12 -3.00
N ILE A 178 -11.19 4.39 -2.02
CA ILE A 178 -10.32 5.58 -2.01
C ILE A 178 -9.38 5.52 -3.24
N LEU A 179 -8.67 4.41 -3.47
CA LEU A 179 -7.77 4.25 -4.62
C LEU A 179 -8.48 4.44 -5.96
N LYS A 180 -9.67 3.85 -6.15
CA LYS A 180 -10.48 4.02 -7.37
C LYS A 180 -10.79 5.49 -7.65
N ILE A 181 -11.06 6.25 -6.60
CA ILE A 181 -11.41 7.66 -6.72
C ILE A 181 -10.18 8.52 -7.00
N LEU A 182 -9.05 8.25 -6.33
CA LEU A 182 -7.77 8.91 -6.61
C LEU A 182 -7.37 8.73 -8.08
N ALA A 183 -7.46 7.49 -8.59
CA ALA A 183 -7.18 7.17 -9.98
C ALA A 183 -8.14 7.85 -10.99
N LYS A 184 -9.42 8.02 -10.65
CA LYS A 184 -10.42 8.67 -11.54
C LYS A 184 -10.25 10.18 -11.66
N LYS A 185 -9.65 10.84 -10.67
CA LYS A 185 -9.69 12.31 -10.53
C LYS A 185 -8.32 12.97 -10.70
N ASP A 186 -7.26 12.20 -10.93
CA ASP A 186 -5.88 12.69 -10.96
C ASP A 186 -5.52 13.51 -9.70
N VAL A 187 -6.07 13.14 -8.53
CA VAL A 187 -5.81 13.81 -7.24
C VAL A 187 -4.82 12.97 -6.43
N PHE A 188 -3.80 13.61 -5.87
CA PHE A 188 -2.59 12.93 -5.36
C PHE A 188 -2.58 12.84 -3.82
N ALA A 189 -2.67 11.61 -3.28
CA ALA A 189 -2.18 11.24 -1.95
C ALA A 189 -1.17 10.11 -2.11
N THR A 190 0.08 10.48 -2.39
CA THR A 190 1.17 9.52 -2.60
C THR A 190 1.48 8.74 -1.33
N GLU A 191 1.34 9.34 -0.13
CA GLU A 191 1.61 8.63 1.11
C GLU A 191 0.53 7.60 1.41
N PHE A 192 -0.76 7.96 1.25
CA PHE A 192 -1.85 6.99 1.39
C PHE A 192 -1.71 5.82 0.42
N SER A 193 -1.58 6.12 -0.87
CA SER A 193 -1.61 5.11 -1.94
C SER A 193 -0.48 4.11 -1.75
N ASN A 194 0.74 4.60 -1.49
CA ASN A 194 1.89 3.73 -1.26
C ASN A 194 1.75 2.95 0.03
N ALA A 195 1.41 3.60 1.15
CA ALA A 195 1.28 2.91 2.44
C ALA A 195 0.20 1.83 2.44
N PHE A 196 -0.96 2.11 1.81
CA PHE A 196 -2.06 1.16 1.70
C PHE A 196 -1.66 -0.04 0.83
N LEU A 197 -1.10 0.21 -0.37
CA LEU A 197 -0.70 -0.86 -1.28
C LEU A 197 0.42 -1.71 -0.73
N ILE A 198 1.46 -1.11 -0.16
CA ILE A 198 2.57 -1.86 0.46
C ILE A 198 2.01 -2.76 1.57
N SER A 199 1.15 -2.24 2.44
CA SER A 199 0.53 -3.02 3.51
C SER A 199 -0.33 -4.18 2.96
N ALA A 200 -1.11 -3.92 1.92
CA ALA A 200 -1.98 -4.91 1.31
C ALA A 200 -1.18 -6.00 0.56
N LEU A 201 -0.11 -5.63 -0.15
CA LEU A 201 0.76 -6.56 -0.89
C LEU A 201 1.58 -7.48 0.01
N LYS A 202 1.82 -7.09 1.27
CA LYS A 202 2.53 -7.92 2.25
C LYS A 202 1.63 -8.97 2.91
N ASP A 203 0.32 -8.78 2.86
CA ASP A 203 -0.66 -9.64 3.51
C ASP A 203 -1.21 -10.68 2.51
N PRO A 204 -0.90 -11.98 2.63
CA PRO A 204 -1.41 -12.99 1.70
C PRO A 204 -2.93 -13.16 1.77
N HIS A 205 -3.59 -12.68 2.83
CA HIS A 205 -5.05 -12.71 2.96
C HIS A 205 -5.75 -11.44 2.43
N SER A 206 -4.98 -10.43 2.01
CA SER A 206 -5.53 -9.21 1.41
C SER A 206 -6.28 -9.51 0.12
N TYR A 207 -7.41 -8.83 -0.06
CA TYR A 207 -8.14 -8.85 -1.33
C TYR A 207 -7.26 -8.32 -2.46
N VAL A 208 -6.55 -7.20 -2.27
CA VAL A 208 -5.61 -6.66 -3.26
C VAL A 208 -4.55 -7.69 -3.64
N TYR A 209 -3.93 -8.35 -2.65
CA TYR A 209 -2.95 -9.41 -2.90
C TYR A 209 -3.55 -10.55 -3.72
N SER A 210 -4.66 -11.12 -3.27
CA SER A 210 -5.31 -12.26 -3.96
C SER A 210 -5.72 -11.94 -5.41
N LYS A 211 -6.06 -10.68 -5.69
CA LYS A 211 -6.48 -10.25 -7.03
C LYS A 211 -5.31 -9.92 -7.95
N LEU A 212 -4.29 -9.25 -7.44
CA LEU A 212 -3.14 -8.84 -8.24
C LEU A 212 -2.14 -9.99 -8.44
N VAL A 213 -1.83 -10.72 -7.36
CA VAL A 213 -0.74 -11.71 -7.34
C VAL A 213 -1.22 -13.09 -7.79
N GLU A 214 -2.31 -13.59 -7.21
CA GLU A 214 -2.84 -14.93 -7.56
C GLU A 214 -3.61 -14.98 -8.90
N GLY A 215 -3.63 -13.87 -9.65
CA GLY A 215 -4.04 -13.86 -11.06
C GLY A 215 -5.54 -13.93 -11.31
N ARG A 216 -6.38 -13.49 -10.37
CA ARG A 216 -7.83 -13.39 -10.60
C ARG A 216 -8.15 -12.02 -11.18
N THR A 217 -8.53 -11.96 -12.46
CA THR A 217 -9.03 -10.73 -13.10
C THR A 217 -10.12 -10.09 -12.25
N SER A 218 -9.98 -8.79 -12.00
CA SER A 218 -10.90 -8.02 -11.17
C SER A 218 -10.75 -6.53 -11.48
N GLU A 219 -11.76 -5.76 -11.12
CA GLU A 219 -11.76 -4.30 -11.28
C GLU A 219 -10.55 -3.64 -10.61
N ILE A 220 -10.06 -4.18 -9.47
CA ILE A 220 -8.86 -3.66 -8.81
C ILE A 220 -7.59 -4.02 -9.60
N THR A 221 -7.47 -5.23 -10.15
CA THR A 221 -6.34 -5.63 -10.98
C THR A 221 -6.24 -4.72 -12.21
N ASP A 222 -7.37 -4.48 -12.88
CA ASP A 222 -7.44 -3.59 -14.04
C ASP A 222 -7.09 -2.14 -13.66
N LEU A 223 -7.55 -1.67 -12.50
CA LEU A 223 -7.20 -0.36 -11.98
C LEU A 223 -5.68 -0.23 -11.78
N LEU A 224 -5.06 -1.16 -11.07
CA LEU A 224 -3.64 -1.08 -10.71
C LEU A 224 -2.74 -1.21 -11.95
N LEU A 225 -3.07 -2.12 -12.88
CA LEU A 225 -2.30 -2.30 -14.12
C LEU A 225 -2.50 -1.14 -15.10
N LYS A 226 -3.72 -0.58 -15.21
CA LYS A 226 -3.97 0.58 -16.09
C LYS A 226 -3.24 1.84 -15.61
N HIS A 227 -3.00 1.98 -14.31
CA HIS A 227 -2.40 3.17 -13.73
C HIS A 227 -0.96 2.94 -13.27
N GLN A 228 -0.28 1.89 -13.73
CA GLN A 228 1.11 1.53 -13.34
C GLN A 228 2.19 2.56 -13.76
N HIS A 229 1.84 3.80 -14.12
CA HIS A 229 2.69 4.81 -14.73
C HIS A 229 3.38 5.77 -13.73
N TYR A 230 4.64 6.08 -14.04
CA TYR A 230 5.54 6.96 -13.29
C TYR A 230 5.04 8.40 -13.03
N GLU A 231 5.53 9.02 -11.95
CA GLU A 231 5.17 10.27 -11.25
C GLU A 231 4.00 10.20 -10.25
N LYS A 232 2.92 9.45 -10.52
CA LYS A 232 1.66 9.57 -9.76
C LYS A 232 1.23 8.30 -9.02
N PHE A 233 1.62 7.15 -9.55
CA PHE A 233 1.32 5.82 -8.99
C PHE A 233 2.31 4.81 -9.57
N ASP A 234 3.22 4.32 -8.74
CA ASP A 234 4.27 3.41 -9.23
C ASP A 234 4.06 2.01 -8.65
N LEU A 235 3.43 1.14 -9.44
CA LEU A 235 3.17 -0.24 -9.03
C LEU A 235 4.47 -1.02 -8.88
N GLY A 236 5.47 -0.76 -9.75
CA GLY A 236 6.78 -1.39 -9.68
C GLY A 236 7.50 -1.04 -8.37
N LEU A 237 7.52 0.25 -8.04
CA LEU A 237 8.10 0.74 -6.79
C LEU A 237 7.39 0.20 -5.55
N ASN A 238 6.05 0.13 -5.55
CA ASN A 238 5.28 -0.42 -4.43
C ASN A 238 5.51 -1.92 -4.25
N LEU A 239 5.62 -2.70 -5.33
CA LEU A 239 5.99 -4.12 -5.27
C LEU A 239 7.41 -4.28 -4.69
N CYS A 240 8.37 -3.48 -5.16
CA CYS A 240 9.74 -3.51 -4.65
C CYS A 240 9.81 -3.12 -3.16
N TRP A 241 9.06 -2.12 -2.70
CA TRP A 241 9.00 -1.77 -1.27
C TRP A 241 8.40 -2.89 -0.43
N ALA A 242 7.30 -3.50 -0.89
CA ALA A 242 6.69 -4.64 -0.20
C ALA A 242 7.68 -5.82 -0.08
N ILE A 243 8.42 -6.12 -1.15
CA ILE A 243 9.49 -7.12 -1.12
C ILE A 243 10.56 -6.75 -0.09
N LEU A 244 11.07 -5.51 -0.12
CA LEU A 244 12.12 -5.05 0.81
C LEU A 244 11.68 -5.19 2.27
N GLU A 245 10.49 -4.67 2.61
CA GLU A 245 9.98 -4.75 3.98
C GLU A 245 9.78 -6.20 4.44
N LEU A 246 9.28 -7.10 3.58
CA LEU A 246 9.15 -8.52 3.91
C LEU A 246 10.50 -9.18 4.17
N VAL A 247 11.54 -8.81 3.43
CA VAL A 247 12.90 -9.34 3.61
C VAL A 247 13.49 -8.88 4.94
N GLU A 248 13.35 -7.60 5.26
CA GLU A 248 13.85 -7.02 6.52
C GLU A 248 13.11 -7.61 7.75
N GLU A 249 11.78 -7.73 7.67
CA GLU A 249 10.94 -8.26 8.75
C GLU A 249 11.16 -9.75 9.02
N ASN A 250 11.65 -10.51 8.04
CA ASN A 250 11.79 -11.96 8.10
C ASN A 250 13.26 -12.43 8.05
N SER A 251 14.19 -11.63 8.57
CA SER A 251 15.64 -11.90 8.52
C SER A 251 16.07 -13.29 8.99
N THR A 252 15.43 -13.82 10.04
CA THR A 252 15.69 -15.17 10.57
C THR A 252 15.29 -16.27 9.59
N LEU A 253 14.17 -16.09 8.90
CA LEU A 253 13.70 -16.98 7.84
C LEU A 253 14.63 -16.92 6.62
N MET A 254 15.07 -15.72 6.25
CA MET A 254 15.95 -15.48 5.10
C MET A 254 17.29 -16.23 5.22
N ALA A 255 17.79 -16.40 6.45
CA ALA A 255 19.03 -17.11 6.74
C ALA A 255 18.89 -18.65 6.81
N GLN A 256 17.67 -19.20 6.73
CA GLN A 256 17.45 -20.65 6.75
C GLN A 256 17.88 -21.28 5.43
N ARG A 257 18.32 -22.55 5.51
CA ARG A 257 18.59 -23.37 4.33
C ARG A 257 17.31 -23.58 3.53
N PHE A 258 17.44 -23.55 2.21
CA PHE A 258 16.38 -23.87 1.28
C PHE A 258 16.16 -25.40 1.24
N TYR A 259 14.91 -25.83 1.40
CA TYR A 259 14.49 -27.22 1.25
C TYR A 259 13.25 -27.28 0.37
N GLU A 260 13.32 -28.01 -0.74
CA GLU A 260 12.20 -28.18 -1.66
C GLU A 260 10.99 -28.84 -0.95
N GLY A 261 9.78 -28.30 -1.18
CA GLY A 261 8.53 -28.89 -0.70
C GLY A 261 7.99 -28.37 0.64
N GLN A 262 8.74 -27.54 1.37
CA GLN A 262 8.26 -26.86 2.59
C GLN A 262 8.50 -25.35 2.51
N GLU A 263 7.87 -24.70 1.53
CA GLU A 263 7.98 -23.26 1.34
C GLU A 263 7.17 -22.50 2.40
N PRO A 264 7.82 -21.69 3.25
CA PRO A 264 7.12 -20.79 4.18
C PRO A 264 6.17 -19.85 3.43
N GLU A 265 5.05 -19.46 4.06
CA GLU A 265 4.07 -18.56 3.44
C GLU A 265 4.71 -17.25 2.98
N THR A 266 5.59 -16.65 3.79
CA THR A 266 6.36 -15.45 3.42
C THR A 266 7.16 -15.63 2.12
N PHE A 267 7.82 -16.78 1.93
CA PHE A 267 8.57 -17.05 0.70
C PHE A 267 7.64 -17.11 -0.51
N LYS A 268 6.47 -17.75 -0.37
CA LYS A 268 5.43 -17.76 -1.41
C LYS A 268 4.92 -16.36 -1.71
N THR A 269 4.71 -15.54 -0.68
CA THR A 269 4.29 -14.13 -0.83
C THR A 269 5.32 -13.35 -1.64
N ILE A 270 6.59 -13.38 -1.24
CA ILE A 270 7.66 -12.67 -1.96
C ILE A 270 7.78 -13.20 -3.40
N ASN A 271 7.77 -14.52 -3.61
CA ASN A 271 7.85 -15.12 -4.94
C ASN A 271 6.67 -14.72 -5.85
N GLY A 272 5.46 -14.59 -5.28
CA GLY A 272 4.29 -14.06 -5.97
C GLY A 272 4.46 -12.59 -6.38
N LEU A 273 5.01 -11.76 -5.50
CA LEU A 273 5.34 -10.36 -5.80
C LEU A 273 6.40 -10.25 -6.91
N ILE A 274 7.47 -11.06 -6.85
CA ILE A 274 8.51 -11.14 -7.89
C ILE A 274 7.90 -11.53 -9.24
N SER A 275 7.04 -12.55 -9.25
CA SER A 275 6.35 -13.00 -10.47
C SER A 275 5.39 -11.94 -11.03
N THR A 276 4.83 -11.09 -10.17
CA THR A 276 3.97 -9.97 -10.57
C THR A 276 4.79 -8.82 -11.15
N LEU A 277 5.93 -8.50 -10.53
CA LEU A 277 6.89 -7.52 -11.04
C LEU A 277 7.37 -7.89 -12.45
N ALA A 278 7.70 -9.17 -12.67
CA ALA A 278 8.09 -9.70 -13.97
C ALA A 278 7.00 -9.60 -15.06
N ARG A 279 5.74 -9.32 -14.70
CA ARG A 279 4.60 -9.22 -15.64
C ARG A 279 4.18 -7.79 -15.94
N LEU A 280 4.72 -6.80 -15.25
CA LEU A 280 4.38 -5.38 -15.49
C LEU A 280 4.71 -4.95 -16.93
N ASP A 281 4.08 -3.86 -17.36
CA ASP A 281 4.44 -3.18 -18.61
C ASP A 281 5.82 -2.52 -18.43
N PRO A 282 6.84 -2.98 -19.17
CA PRO A 282 8.21 -2.51 -18.99
C PRO A 282 8.42 -1.04 -19.36
N ILE A 283 7.54 -0.42 -20.14
CA ILE A 283 7.64 1.01 -20.51
C ILE A 283 7.13 1.91 -19.35
N GLN A 284 6.32 1.34 -18.46
CA GLN A 284 5.62 2.10 -17.42
C GLN A 284 6.18 1.82 -16.02
N ALA A 285 6.75 0.63 -15.83
CA ALA A 285 7.34 0.20 -14.58
C ALA A 285 8.61 1.01 -14.27
N HIS A 286 8.60 1.72 -13.14
CA HIS A 286 9.79 2.39 -12.65
C HIS A 286 10.33 1.65 -11.43
N LEU A 287 11.62 1.32 -11.50
CA LEU A 287 12.29 0.48 -10.50
C LEU A 287 13.10 1.31 -9.49
N SER A 288 13.37 2.59 -9.75
CA SER A 288 14.31 3.40 -8.95
C SER A 288 15.65 2.69 -8.77
N ASN A 289 16.41 3.01 -7.72
CA ASN A 289 17.52 2.22 -7.19
C ASN A 289 17.09 1.15 -6.16
N LEU A 290 15.78 0.84 -6.07
CA LEU A 290 15.24 -0.05 -5.05
C LEU A 290 15.64 -1.53 -5.25
N PRO A 291 15.66 -2.10 -6.49
CA PRO A 291 16.19 -3.43 -6.73
C PRO A 291 17.59 -3.65 -6.17
N TYR A 292 18.45 -2.64 -6.31
CA TYR A 292 19.80 -2.65 -5.76
C TYR A 292 19.79 -2.76 -4.22
N TYR A 293 18.93 -2.00 -3.53
CA TYR A 293 18.85 -2.07 -2.07
C TYR A 293 18.31 -3.42 -1.59
N ILE A 294 17.33 -4.00 -2.30
CA ILE A 294 16.77 -5.32 -1.98
C ILE A 294 17.86 -6.39 -2.05
N GLN A 295 18.66 -6.39 -3.12
CA GLN A 295 19.77 -7.34 -3.26
C GLN A 295 20.82 -7.16 -2.17
N LYS A 296 21.13 -5.91 -1.80
CA LYS A 296 22.05 -5.61 -0.70
C LYS A 296 21.55 -6.19 0.62
N GLU A 297 20.24 -6.11 0.89
CA GLU A 297 19.66 -6.70 2.08
C GLU A 297 19.72 -8.23 2.04
N TRP A 298 19.41 -8.87 0.90
CA TRP A 298 19.52 -10.33 0.78
C TRP A 298 20.94 -10.85 1.00
N LEU A 299 21.95 -10.17 0.48
CA LEU A 299 23.35 -10.57 0.63
C LEU A 299 23.76 -10.75 2.10
N LYS A 300 23.14 -10.04 3.04
CA LYS A 300 23.42 -10.21 4.48
C LYS A 300 23.08 -11.61 5.00
N PHE A 301 22.22 -12.35 4.29
CA PHE A 301 21.71 -13.66 4.68
C PHE A 301 22.24 -14.79 3.79
N VAL A 302 23.04 -14.48 2.77
CA VAL A 302 23.57 -15.46 1.83
C VAL A 302 25.02 -15.79 2.19
N ARG A 303 25.31 -17.08 2.39
CA ARG A 303 26.68 -17.60 2.38
C ARG A 303 27.08 -17.92 0.96
N LEU A 304 28.16 -17.35 0.47
CA LEU A 304 28.55 -17.52 -0.93
C LEU A 304 29.65 -18.58 -1.13
N ASP A 305 30.31 -18.97 -0.05
CA ASP A 305 31.51 -19.82 0.01
C ASP A 305 31.24 -21.32 -0.05
N SER A 306 29.98 -21.74 0.08
CA SER A 306 29.58 -23.15 0.07
C SER A 306 28.41 -23.40 -0.86
N GLU A 307 28.47 -24.48 -1.65
CA GLU A 307 27.33 -24.95 -2.47
C GLU A 307 26.22 -25.59 -1.63
N GLU A 308 26.56 -26.17 -0.47
CA GLU A 308 25.61 -26.91 0.38
C GLU A 308 24.77 -26.00 1.29
N ASP A 309 25.15 -24.71 1.42
CA ASP A 309 24.47 -23.70 2.23
C ASP A 309 23.65 -22.73 1.35
N GLU A 310 22.78 -23.26 0.50
CA GLU A 310 21.80 -22.41 -0.19
C GLU A 310 20.72 -21.95 0.79
N THR A 311 20.63 -20.64 0.98
CA THR A 311 19.61 -20.02 1.84
C THR A 311 18.38 -19.62 1.05
N ILE A 312 17.24 -19.47 1.73
CA ILE A 312 16.00 -18.95 1.12
C ILE A 312 16.26 -17.58 0.45
N ALA A 313 17.09 -16.74 1.08
CA ALA A 313 17.49 -15.46 0.51
C ALA A 313 18.21 -15.60 -0.85
N PHE A 314 19.06 -16.62 -1.02
CA PHE A 314 19.77 -16.84 -2.27
C PHE A 314 18.79 -17.18 -3.41
N GLU A 315 17.84 -18.08 -3.15
CA GLU A 315 16.84 -18.49 -4.14
C GLU A 315 15.92 -17.32 -4.54
N LEU A 316 15.42 -16.54 -3.57
CA LEU A 316 14.64 -15.33 -3.85
C LEU A 316 15.43 -14.32 -4.68
N MET A 317 16.70 -14.14 -4.36
CA MET A 317 17.58 -13.21 -5.03
C MET A 317 17.79 -13.57 -6.50
N VAL A 318 18.05 -14.85 -6.81
CA VAL A 318 18.16 -15.34 -8.20
C VAL A 318 16.85 -15.09 -8.95
N ARG A 319 15.70 -15.42 -8.36
CA ARG A 319 14.38 -15.19 -9.01
C ARG A 319 14.09 -13.72 -9.25
N PHE A 320 14.46 -12.87 -8.31
CA PHE A 320 14.31 -11.43 -8.47
C PHE A 320 15.19 -10.91 -9.59
N TYR A 321 16.41 -11.42 -9.73
CA TYR A 321 17.26 -11.11 -10.87
C TYR A 321 16.62 -11.48 -12.20
N ASP A 322 16.10 -12.70 -12.31
CA ASP A 322 15.41 -13.14 -13.51
C ASP A 322 14.21 -12.24 -13.84
N ALA A 323 13.43 -11.85 -12.83
CA ALA A 323 12.28 -10.97 -13.00
C ALA A 323 12.68 -9.57 -13.52
N ILE A 324 13.72 -8.97 -12.93
CA ILE A 324 14.23 -7.66 -13.38
C ILE A 324 14.82 -7.76 -14.79
N ALA A 325 15.57 -8.84 -15.08
CA ALA A 325 16.16 -9.06 -16.40
C ALA A 325 15.09 -9.26 -17.48
N ASP A 326 14.04 -10.05 -17.23
CA ASP A 326 12.94 -10.23 -18.19
C ASP A 326 12.12 -8.94 -18.38
N LEU A 327 11.89 -8.18 -17.31
CA LEU A 327 11.25 -6.86 -17.41
C LEU A 327 12.07 -5.91 -18.30
N GLN A 328 13.38 -5.80 -18.07
CA GLN A 328 14.28 -4.97 -18.87
C GLN A 328 14.38 -5.44 -20.33
N ALA A 329 14.47 -6.74 -20.58
CA ALA A 329 14.52 -7.28 -21.94
C ALA A 329 13.26 -6.91 -22.75
N ARG A 330 12.10 -6.84 -22.10
CA ARG A 330 10.83 -6.47 -22.76
C ARG A 330 10.69 -4.96 -23.03
N ALA A 331 11.56 -4.11 -22.46
CA ALA A 331 11.48 -2.64 -22.55
C ALA A 331 11.86 -2.02 -23.92
N LYS A 332 12.20 -2.83 -24.95
CA LYS A 332 12.43 -2.45 -26.36
C LYS A 332 12.92 -1.00 -26.60
N GLY A 333 14.15 -0.68 -26.18
CA GLY A 333 14.86 0.51 -26.66
C GLY A 333 15.40 1.47 -25.59
N GLU A 334 15.09 1.27 -24.31
CA GLU A 334 15.83 1.93 -23.23
C GLU A 334 17.14 1.20 -22.95
N ALA A 335 18.18 1.93 -22.53
CA ALA A 335 19.47 1.35 -22.17
C ALA A 335 19.26 0.26 -21.12
N LEU A 336 19.79 -0.94 -21.37
CA LEU A 336 19.80 -2.02 -20.38
C LEU A 336 20.51 -1.49 -19.13
N ARG A 337 19.75 -1.26 -18.05
CA ARG A 337 20.31 -0.78 -16.79
C ARG A 337 20.89 -1.95 -16.02
N PHE A 338 22.08 -2.35 -16.44
CA PHE A 338 22.91 -3.37 -15.78
C PHE A 338 23.39 -2.94 -14.38
N ASP A 339 23.26 -1.65 -14.02
CA ASP A 339 23.68 -1.08 -12.73
C ASP A 339 23.10 -1.84 -11.53
N TYR A 340 21.82 -2.23 -11.63
CA TYR A 340 21.15 -2.99 -10.58
C TYR A 340 21.61 -4.42 -10.49
N LEU A 341 22.28 -4.94 -11.51
CA LEU A 341 22.71 -6.31 -11.53
C LEU A 341 24.12 -6.38 -10.90
N ASN A 342 25.05 -5.51 -11.33
CA ASN A 342 26.48 -5.59 -11.01
C ASN A 342 26.91 -5.40 -9.55
N TYR A 343 26.03 -4.91 -8.67
CA TYR A 343 26.43 -4.57 -7.31
C TYR A 343 26.90 -5.78 -6.50
N ILE A 344 26.21 -6.93 -6.59
CA ILE A 344 26.61 -8.13 -5.85
C ILE A 344 28.10 -8.37 -6.05
N TYR A 345 28.55 -8.44 -7.30
CA TYR A 345 29.96 -8.70 -7.63
C TYR A 345 30.91 -7.59 -7.19
N SER A 346 30.48 -6.33 -7.24
CA SER A 346 31.29 -5.20 -6.73
C SER A 346 31.47 -5.20 -5.21
N THR A 347 30.62 -5.94 -4.47
CA THR A 347 30.67 -6.00 -3.01
C THR A 347 31.27 -7.27 -2.45
N LEU A 348 31.69 -8.19 -3.31
CA LEU A 348 32.19 -9.48 -2.88
C LEU A 348 33.66 -9.42 -2.50
N PRO A 349 34.02 -9.81 -1.26
CA PRO A 349 35.41 -9.80 -0.83
C PRO A 349 36.18 -10.99 -1.44
N ASN A 350 37.13 -10.71 -2.35
CA ASN A 350 38.17 -11.58 -2.95
C ASN A 350 37.78 -12.94 -3.57
N ASP A 351 38.56 -13.33 -4.59
CA ASP A 351 38.37 -14.43 -5.56
C ASP A 351 38.18 -15.87 -5.03
N GLU A 352 38.14 -16.11 -3.72
CA GLU A 352 38.03 -17.47 -3.17
C GLU A 352 36.74 -17.73 -2.38
N MET A 353 35.87 -16.73 -2.19
CA MET A 353 34.69 -16.88 -1.33
C MET A 353 33.37 -17.16 -2.06
N ILE A 354 33.31 -17.21 -3.39
CA ILE A 354 32.07 -17.57 -4.09
C ILE A 354 32.27 -18.91 -4.76
N SER A 355 31.44 -19.89 -4.41
CA SER A 355 31.46 -21.15 -5.11
C SER A 355 31.17 -20.92 -6.59
N ARG A 356 31.85 -21.68 -7.45
CA ARG A 356 31.70 -21.57 -8.91
C ARG A 356 30.22 -21.69 -9.30
N ALA A 357 29.48 -22.63 -8.73
CA ALA A 357 28.04 -22.79 -8.99
C ALA A 357 27.22 -21.54 -8.64
N LYS A 358 27.47 -20.88 -7.49
CA LYS A 358 26.74 -19.66 -7.10
C LYS A 358 27.07 -18.48 -8.00
N ALA A 359 28.34 -18.31 -8.37
CA ALA A 359 28.75 -17.29 -9.32
C ALA A 359 28.07 -17.47 -10.68
N ILE A 360 27.91 -18.73 -11.11
CA ILE A 360 27.19 -19.09 -12.33
C ILE A 360 25.72 -18.72 -12.22
N ARG A 361 25.02 -19.19 -11.18
CA ARG A 361 23.58 -18.96 -11.00
C ARG A 361 23.23 -17.47 -10.96
N LEU A 362 24.02 -16.67 -10.26
CA LEU A 362 23.86 -15.22 -10.20
C LEU A 362 24.18 -14.52 -11.52
N GLY A 363 25.04 -15.10 -12.34
CA GLY A 363 25.45 -14.56 -13.63
C GLY A 363 24.55 -14.95 -14.82
N CYS A 364 23.79 -16.05 -14.74
CA CYS A 364 22.88 -16.48 -15.80
C CYS A 364 21.91 -15.38 -16.29
N PRO A 365 21.26 -14.58 -15.41
CA PRO A 365 20.31 -13.54 -15.83
C PRO A 365 20.93 -12.48 -16.76
N TYR A 366 22.23 -12.20 -16.61
CA TYR A 366 22.96 -11.24 -17.45
C TYR A 366 23.21 -11.76 -18.85
N ILE A 367 23.66 -13.01 -18.95
CA ILE A 367 23.85 -13.68 -20.24
C ILE A 367 22.50 -13.77 -20.94
N ASN A 368 21.43 -14.10 -20.20
CA ASN A 368 20.08 -14.06 -20.72
C ASN A 368 19.73 -12.67 -21.28
N LEU A 369 19.94 -11.58 -20.52
CA LEU A 369 19.65 -10.22 -20.98
C LEU A 369 20.34 -9.86 -22.33
N ILE A 370 21.60 -10.28 -22.50
CA ILE A 370 22.39 -10.02 -23.72
C ILE A 370 21.93 -10.89 -24.89
N PHE A 371 21.68 -12.18 -24.66
CA PHE A 371 21.47 -13.19 -25.71
C PHE A 371 20.01 -13.63 -25.91
N ASN A 372 19.06 -13.05 -25.18
CA ASN A 372 17.62 -13.38 -25.23
C ASN A 372 17.10 -13.35 -26.66
N GLU A 373 16.47 -14.43 -27.10
CA GLU A 373 15.92 -14.54 -28.47
C GLU A 373 14.80 -13.54 -28.74
N ARG A 374 14.07 -13.12 -27.71
CA ARG A 374 13.03 -12.08 -27.83
C ARG A 374 13.61 -10.73 -28.25
N ASN A 375 14.93 -10.52 -28.10
CA ASN A 375 15.69 -9.34 -28.54
C ASN A 375 16.21 -9.45 -29.98
N THR A 376 15.51 -10.17 -30.87
CA THR A 376 15.91 -10.56 -32.25
C THR A 376 16.57 -9.50 -33.18
N GLY A 377 16.70 -8.22 -32.78
CA GLY A 377 17.44 -7.19 -33.52
C GLY A 377 18.63 -6.51 -32.81
N PHE A 378 18.92 -6.80 -31.53
CA PHE A 378 19.70 -5.88 -30.69
C PHE A 378 20.93 -6.45 -29.96
N ILE A 379 21.33 -7.71 -30.20
CA ILE A 379 22.45 -8.36 -29.47
C ILE A 379 23.74 -7.52 -29.51
N GLU A 380 24.05 -6.88 -30.63
CA GLU A 380 25.21 -5.98 -30.77
C GLU A 380 25.09 -4.72 -29.90
N ASN A 381 23.88 -4.15 -29.79
CA ASN A 381 23.63 -3.01 -28.92
C ASN A 381 23.70 -3.41 -27.45
N SER A 382 23.15 -4.57 -27.08
CA SER A 382 23.26 -5.11 -25.72
C SER A 382 24.72 -5.37 -25.36
N PHE A 383 25.50 -5.93 -26.29
CA PHE A 383 26.93 -6.14 -26.09
C PHE A 383 27.71 -4.81 -26.04
N LYS A 384 27.33 -3.81 -26.84
CA LYS A 384 27.92 -2.47 -26.77
C LYS A 384 27.65 -1.81 -25.41
N GLN A 385 26.41 -1.86 -24.92
CA GLN A 385 26.05 -1.35 -23.59
C GLN A 385 26.79 -2.10 -22.48
N PHE A 386 26.94 -3.42 -22.61
CA PHE A 386 27.78 -4.22 -21.71
C PHE A 386 29.23 -3.71 -21.69
N LYS A 387 29.84 -3.44 -22.85
CA LYS A 387 31.21 -2.89 -22.93
C LYS A 387 31.31 -1.52 -22.29
N GLU A 388 30.42 -0.60 -22.71
CA GLU A 388 30.39 0.78 -22.21
C GLU A 388 30.29 0.78 -20.69
N LEU A 389 29.41 -0.06 -20.13
CA LEU A 389 29.27 -0.23 -18.70
C LEU A 389 30.53 -0.82 -18.06
N PHE A 390 31.02 -1.95 -18.58
CA PHE A 390 32.21 -2.63 -18.04
C PHE A 390 33.45 -1.71 -18.06
N GLU A 391 33.53 -0.80 -19.02
CA GLU A 391 34.56 0.24 -19.13
C GLU A 391 34.27 1.44 -18.23
N SER A 392 33.03 1.93 -18.15
CA SER A 392 32.62 3.11 -17.37
C SER A 392 32.64 2.89 -15.85
N TYR A 393 32.86 1.66 -15.39
CA TYR A 393 33.18 1.33 -14.00
C TYR A 393 34.55 1.88 -13.54
N GLU A 394 34.91 3.10 -13.97
CA GLU A 394 36.12 3.85 -13.56
C GLU A 394 36.13 4.17 -12.05
N TYR A 395 34.99 4.05 -11.35
CA TYR A 395 34.86 4.32 -9.91
C TYR A 395 34.97 3.07 -9.00
N THR A 396 35.15 1.88 -9.56
CA THR A 396 35.43 0.69 -8.76
C THR A 396 36.91 0.38 -8.77
N LEU A 397 37.47 0.04 -7.60
CA LEU A 397 38.81 -0.55 -7.47
C LEU A 397 39.02 -1.59 -8.58
N ASP A 398 40.16 -1.56 -9.29
CA ASP A 398 40.50 -2.47 -10.42
C ASP A 398 40.12 -3.93 -10.16
N ARG A 399 40.16 -4.33 -8.89
CA ARG A 399 39.75 -5.62 -8.34
C ARG A 399 38.30 -6.03 -8.61
N ASN A 400 37.33 -5.12 -8.48
CA ASN A 400 35.92 -5.46 -8.72
C ASN A 400 35.66 -5.76 -10.20
N LYS A 401 36.38 -5.06 -11.07
CA LYS A 401 36.33 -5.28 -12.53
C LYS A 401 36.92 -6.64 -12.90
N GLU A 402 38.00 -7.06 -12.23
CA GLU A 402 38.57 -8.40 -12.41
C GLU A 402 37.63 -9.51 -11.91
N ASN A 403 37.02 -9.37 -10.73
CA ASN A 403 36.04 -10.35 -10.23
C ASN A 403 34.86 -10.52 -11.20
N LEU A 404 34.32 -9.41 -11.72
CA LEU A 404 33.23 -9.41 -12.68
C LEU A 404 33.66 -10.07 -14.00
N LYS A 405 34.88 -9.80 -14.46
CA LYS A 405 35.48 -10.46 -15.63
C LYS A 405 35.59 -11.97 -15.44
N GLN A 406 36.15 -12.42 -14.33
CA GLN A 406 36.32 -13.85 -14.06
C GLN A 406 34.98 -14.59 -14.03
N MET A 407 33.95 -13.99 -13.42
CA MET A 407 32.59 -14.52 -13.47
C MET A 407 32.09 -14.65 -14.92
N PHE A 408 32.18 -13.59 -15.73
CA PHE A 408 31.74 -13.69 -17.13
C PHE A 408 32.52 -14.72 -17.93
N LEU A 409 33.82 -14.85 -17.70
CA LEU A 409 34.63 -15.91 -18.33
C LEU A 409 34.17 -17.32 -17.93
N VAL A 410 33.82 -17.52 -16.66
CA VAL A 410 33.24 -18.79 -16.17
C VAL A 410 31.86 -19.06 -16.78
N LEU A 411 31.04 -18.03 -16.99
CA LEU A 411 29.73 -18.15 -17.65
C LEU A 411 29.86 -18.48 -19.15
N LEU A 412 30.83 -17.86 -19.81
CA LEU A 412 31.05 -17.96 -21.26
C LEU A 412 31.86 -19.20 -21.68
N ASP A 413 32.34 -19.99 -20.72
CA ASP A 413 33.12 -21.21 -20.95
C ASP A 413 32.31 -22.26 -21.74
N LYS A 414 32.70 -22.45 -23.00
CA LYS A 414 32.07 -23.39 -23.94
C LYS A 414 32.28 -24.87 -23.59
N GLN A 415 33.19 -25.19 -22.66
CA GLN A 415 33.47 -26.56 -22.25
C GLN A 415 32.53 -27.07 -21.15
N ARG A 416 31.66 -26.20 -20.62
CA ARG A 416 30.70 -26.55 -19.57
C ARG A 416 29.62 -27.50 -20.10
N GLY A 417 29.24 -28.47 -19.28
CA GLY A 417 28.21 -29.45 -19.61
C GLY A 417 26.86 -29.18 -18.96
N ARG A 418 25.84 -29.86 -19.50
CA ARG A 418 24.66 -30.50 -18.88
C ARG A 418 23.89 -29.85 -17.71
N GLY A 419 23.97 -28.56 -17.32
CA GLY A 419 23.29 -28.13 -16.07
C GLY A 419 22.85 -26.68 -15.89
N ASP A 420 23.75 -25.70 -15.97
CA ASP A 420 23.48 -24.34 -15.45
C ASP A 420 23.59 -23.26 -16.53
N CYS A 421 22.57 -22.41 -16.68
CA CYS A 421 22.38 -21.44 -17.77
C CYS A 421 22.25 -22.07 -19.19
N GLU A 422 21.98 -23.37 -19.24
CA GLU A 422 22.32 -24.23 -20.39
C GLU A 422 21.50 -24.05 -21.68
N ASP A 423 20.27 -23.57 -21.57
CA ASP A 423 19.45 -23.27 -22.76
C ASP A 423 20.17 -22.29 -23.69
N TRP A 424 21.03 -21.42 -23.16
CA TRP A 424 21.71 -20.37 -23.93
C TRP A 424 22.98 -20.83 -24.65
N ILE A 425 23.77 -21.71 -24.03
CA ILE A 425 24.95 -22.34 -24.66
C ILE A 425 24.50 -23.26 -25.81
N HIS A 426 23.37 -23.96 -25.65
CA HIS A 426 22.74 -24.72 -26.74
C HIS A 426 22.09 -23.82 -27.79
N LEU A 427 21.46 -22.69 -27.42
CA LEU A 427 20.92 -21.72 -28.37
C LEU A 427 22.01 -21.01 -29.20
N THR A 428 23.22 -20.80 -28.66
CA THR A 428 24.39 -20.37 -29.46
C THR A 428 24.86 -21.48 -30.41
N ASN A 429 24.87 -22.73 -29.94
CA ASN A 429 25.24 -23.89 -30.77
C ASN A 429 24.15 -24.33 -31.77
N SER A 430 22.93 -23.77 -31.69
CA SER A 430 21.80 -24.08 -32.58
C SER A 430 21.93 -23.50 -34.02
N GLY A 431 23.06 -22.84 -34.34
CA GLY A 431 23.39 -22.40 -35.70
C GLY A 431 23.23 -20.90 -35.97
N ASN A 432 22.95 -20.07 -34.95
CA ASN A 432 22.90 -18.61 -35.12
C ASN A 432 24.32 -18.00 -35.13
N LYS A 433 24.88 -17.83 -36.33
CA LYS A 433 26.22 -17.27 -36.56
C LYS A 433 26.47 -15.95 -35.80
N LYS A 434 25.49 -15.05 -35.75
CA LYS A 434 25.61 -13.74 -35.08
C LYS A 434 25.78 -13.86 -33.56
N LYS A 435 25.06 -14.80 -32.94
CA LYS A 435 25.21 -15.08 -31.51
C LYS A 435 26.59 -15.65 -31.19
N ASN A 436 27.07 -16.58 -32.01
CA ASN A 436 28.41 -17.17 -31.84
C ASN A 436 29.50 -16.13 -32.01
N GLU A 437 29.40 -15.27 -33.03
CA GLU A 437 30.34 -14.16 -33.24
C GLU A 437 30.33 -13.19 -32.05
N THR A 438 29.15 -12.83 -31.53
CA THR A 438 29.07 -11.93 -30.35
C THR A 438 29.64 -12.60 -29.10
N TRP A 439 29.38 -13.89 -28.89
CA TRP A 439 29.93 -14.67 -27.78
C TRP A 439 31.46 -14.68 -27.82
N ASP A 440 32.04 -14.96 -28.99
CA ASP A 440 33.50 -14.96 -29.18
C ASP A 440 34.10 -13.55 -29.02
N GLN A 441 33.41 -12.52 -29.51
CA GLN A 441 33.83 -11.13 -29.30
C GLN A 441 33.79 -10.72 -27.83
N MET A 442 32.81 -11.21 -27.05
CA MET A 442 32.70 -10.95 -25.62
C MET A 442 33.84 -11.60 -24.84
N ILE A 443 34.16 -12.87 -25.15
CA ILE A 443 35.34 -13.55 -24.60
C ILE A 443 36.62 -12.80 -24.95
N ALA A 444 36.78 -12.41 -26.22
CA ALA A 444 37.96 -11.67 -26.68
C ALA A 444 38.10 -10.30 -26.00
N PHE A 445 36.99 -9.59 -25.80
CA PHE A 445 36.96 -8.31 -25.07
C PHE A 445 37.42 -8.49 -23.62
N LEU A 446 36.83 -9.45 -22.90
CA LEU A 446 37.18 -9.73 -21.51
C LEU A 446 38.64 -10.16 -21.34
N ASN A 447 39.19 -10.93 -22.29
CA ASN A 447 40.59 -11.37 -22.26
C ASN A 447 41.60 -10.27 -22.66
N ASN A 448 41.22 -9.32 -23.52
CA ASN A 448 42.14 -8.28 -24.04
C ASN A 448 42.11 -6.97 -23.24
N GLY A 449 41.13 -6.76 -22.35
CA GLY A 449 40.98 -5.55 -21.54
C GLY A 449 42.14 -5.22 -20.58
N ASN A 450 43.16 -6.09 -20.46
CA ASN A 450 44.34 -5.88 -19.61
C ASN A 450 45.54 -5.21 -20.32
N LYS A 451 45.41 -4.73 -21.58
CA LYS A 451 46.55 -4.17 -22.33
C LYS A 451 46.77 -2.67 -22.21
N HIS A 452 45.93 -1.94 -21.48
CA HIS A 452 46.12 -0.52 -21.18
C HIS A 452 45.81 -0.23 -19.71
N GLY A 453 46.73 -0.65 -18.84
CA GLY A 453 46.91 -0.15 -17.48
C GLY A 453 48.33 0.37 -17.35
#